data_AF-A0A8J6RA42-F1
#
_entry.id   AF-A0A8J6RA42-F1
#
_cell.length_a   1.000
_cell.length_b   1.000
_cell.length_c   1.000
_cell.angle_alpha   90.00
_cell.angle_beta   90.00
_cell.angle_gamma   90.00
#
_symmetry.space_group_name_H-M   'P 1'
#
loop_
_entity.id
_entity.type
_entity.pdbx_description
1 polymer ?
#
loop_
_entity_poly.entity_id
_entity_poly.type
_entity_poly.pdbx_seq_one_letter_code
_entity_poly.pdbx_strand_id
1 'polypeptide(L)' 'MEGIQAAGMIGSDYQKQVEALTPLGRMGQPQDIASAAVFFVSSDLAWITRETLHIAGGT' A
#
# COMPACT_ATOMS: atom_id res chain seq x y z
N MET A 1 -3.37 -4.79 9.46
CA MET A 1 -4.75 -4.58 8.99
C MET A 1 -5.60 -5.70 9.57
N GLU A 2 -6.55 -5.42 10.47
CA GLU A 2 -7.32 -6.48 11.15
C GLU A 2 -8.05 -7.42 10.16
N GLY A 3 -8.53 -6.91 9.03
CA GLY A 3 -9.23 -7.71 8.02
C GLY A 3 -8.39 -8.78 7.30
N ILE A 4 -7.11 -8.50 7.00
CA ILE A 4 -6.20 -9.47 6.35
C ILE A 4 -5.85 -10.60 7.31
N GLN A 5 -5.76 -10.26 8.60
CA GLN A 5 -5.49 -11.21 9.67
C GLN A 5 -6.73 -12.06 9.98
N ALA A 6 -7.91 -11.45 10.03
CA ALA A 6 -9.19 -12.15 10.19
C ALA A 6 -9.52 -13.08 9.00
N ALA A 7 -9.06 -12.75 7.80
CA ALA A 7 -9.22 -13.58 6.61
C ALA A 7 -8.21 -14.74 6.51
N GLY A 8 -7.32 -14.92 7.48
CA GLY A 8 -6.33 -16.00 7.48
C GLY A 8 -5.27 -15.90 6.37
N MET A 9 -5.11 -14.72 5.76
CA MET A 9 -4.16 -14.51 4.67
C MET A 9 -2.72 -14.41 5.17
N ILE A 10 -2.52 -14.03 6.44
CA ILE A 10 -1.18 -13.93 7.03
C ILE A 10 -0.60 -15.33 7.29
N GLY A 11 0.59 -15.60 6.77
CA GLY A 11 1.29 -16.89 6.81
C GLY A 11 0.82 -17.89 5.75
N SER A 12 -0.18 -17.54 4.94
CA SER A 12 -0.72 -18.41 3.90
C SER A 12 0.17 -18.49 2.66
N ASP A 13 -0.05 -19.49 1.80
CA ASP A 13 0.61 -19.56 0.50
C ASP A 13 0.20 -18.40 -0.42
N TYR A 14 -1.00 -17.82 -0.21
CA TYR A 14 -1.43 -16.60 -0.89
C TYR A 14 -0.53 -15.42 -0.53
N GLN A 15 -0.19 -15.23 0.75
CA GLN A 15 0.78 -14.19 1.15
C GLN A 15 2.12 -14.39 0.44
N LYS A 16 2.67 -15.61 0.45
CA LYS A 16 3.96 -15.90 -0.21
C LYS A 16 3.92 -15.57 -1.70
N GLN A 17 2.80 -15.86 -2.37
CA GLN A 17 2.61 -15.54 -3.78
C GLN A 17 2.58 -14.03 -4.02
N VAL A 18 1.85 -13.27 -3.20
CA VAL A 18 1.81 -11.80 -3.30
C VAL A 18 3.19 -11.18 -3.06
N GLU A 19 3.92 -11.68 -2.06
CA GLU A 19 5.27 -11.21 -1.74
C GLU A 19 6.27 -11.49 -2.87
N ALA A 20 6.18 -12.66 -3.51
CA ALA A 20 7.04 -13.01 -4.65
C ALA A 20 6.79 -12.14 -5.89
N LEU A 21 5.56 -11.63 -6.07
CA LEU A 21 5.19 -10.76 -7.19
C LEU A 21 5.38 -9.27 -6.89
N THR A 22 5.55 -8.90 -5.62
CA THR A 22 5.78 -7.52 -5.19
C THR A 22 7.29 -7.25 -5.17
N PRO A 23 7.84 -6.28 -5.93
CA PRO A 23 9.28 -5.99 -5.91
C PRO A 23 9.83 -5.60 -4.53
N LEU A 24 9.01 -4.98 -3.68
CA LEU A 24 9.37 -4.70 -2.28
C LEU A 24 9.45 -5.98 -1.41
N GLY A 25 9.04 -7.13 -1.92
CA GLY A 25 9.14 -8.45 -1.27
C GLY A 25 8.25 -8.63 -0.05
N ARG A 26 7.24 -7.76 0.15
CA ARG A 26 6.34 -7.82 1.31
C ARG A 26 4.94 -7.33 0.96
N MET A 27 3.93 -7.79 1.71
CA MET A 27 2.60 -7.18 1.64
C MET A 27 2.62 -5.72 2.14
N GLY A 28 1.84 -4.89 1.44
CA GLY A 28 1.59 -3.51 1.83
C GLY A 28 0.97 -3.41 3.21
N GLN A 29 1.41 -2.40 3.96
CA GLN A 29 0.93 -2.07 5.30
C GLN A 29 0.23 -0.71 5.27
N PRO A 30 -0.71 -0.44 6.20
CA PRO A 30 -1.38 0.87 6.28
C PRO A 30 -0.41 2.05 6.36
N GLN A 31 0.75 1.86 6.96
CA GLN A 31 1.78 2.90 7.08
C GLN A 31 2.41 3.29 5.74
N ASP A 32 2.38 2.41 4.73
CA ASP A 32 2.98 2.68 3.41
C ASP A 32 2.23 3.77 2.65
N ILE A 33 0.91 3.90 2.85
CA ILE A 33 0.08 4.95 2.23
C ILE A 33 -0.07 6.19 3.12
N ALA A 34 0.13 6.07 4.44
CA ALA A 34 -0.19 7.13 5.39
C ALA A 34 0.55 8.45 5.08
N SER A 35 1.87 8.41 4.92
CA SER A 35 2.65 9.61 4.61
C SER A 35 2.32 10.19 3.23
N ALA A 36 2.07 9.33 2.24
CA ALA A 36 1.67 9.76 0.90
C ALA A 36 0.30 10.46 0.93
N ALA A 37 -0.66 9.95 1.71
CA ALA A 37 -1.95 10.59 1.88
C ALA A 37 -1.84 11.98 2.54
N VAL A 38 -1.02 12.11 3.59
CA VAL A 38 -0.76 13.41 4.25
C VAL A 38 -0.13 14.40 3.27
N PHE A 39 0.86 13.97 2.49
CA PHE A 39 1.46 14.80 1.46
C PHE A 39 0.43 15.22 0.41
N PHE A 40 -0.44 14.29 -0.01
CA PHE A 40 -1.42 14.56 -1.07
C PHE A 40 -2.46 15.62 -0.68
N VAL A 41 -2.78 15.72 0.60
CA VAL A 41 -3.71 16.74 1.14
C VAL A 41 -3.00 17.99 1.66
N SER A 42 -1.68 18.06 1.54
CA SER A 42 -0.90 19.20 2.03
C SER A 42 -0.99 20.42 1.10
N SER A 43 -0.60 21.58 1.61
CA SER A 43 -0.48 22.81 0.83
C SER A 43 0.53 22.70 -0.33
N ASP A 44 1.46 21.75 -0.25
CA ASP A 44 2.50 21.58 -1.27
C ASP A 44 1.92 21.10 -2.61
N LEU A 45 0.72 20.49 -2.58
CA LEU A 45 -0.01 20.05 -3.78
C LEU A 45 -1.21 20.93 -4.14
N ALA A 46 -1.27 22.18 -3.65
CA ALA A 46 -2.45 23.05 -3.80
C ALA A 46 -2.93 23.31 -5.25
N TRP A 47 -2.08 23.08 -6.25
CA TRP A 47 -2.41 23.27 -7.67
C TRP A 47 -2.55 21.97 -8.47
N ILE A 48 -2.38 20.81 -7.82
CA ILE A 48 -2.51 19.49 -8.47
C ILE A 48 -3.90 18.94 -8.20
N THR A 49 -4.63 18.61 -9.25
CA THR A 49 -5.97 18.01 -9.16
C THR A 49 -6.11 16.90 -10.20
N ARG A 50 -7.07 16.01 -9.98
CA ARG A 50 -7.40 14.88 -10.88
C ARG A 50 -6.29 13.85 -11.09
N GLU A 51 -5.32 13.80 -10.19
CA GLU A 51 -4.25 12.80 -10.27
C GLU A 51 -4.44 11.59 -9.37
N THR A 52 -3.87 10.48 -9.84
CA THR A 52 -3.85 9.20 -9.14
C THR A 52 -2.40 8.84 -8.81
N LEU A 53 -2.10 8.70 -7.52
CA LEU A 53 -0.80 8.25 -7.05
C LEU A 53 -0.87 6.78 -6.63
N HIS A 54 -0.15 5.92 -7.36
CA HIS A 54 -0.08 4.49 -7.04
C HIS A 54 0.98 4.23 -5.96
N ILE A 55 0.55 3.75 -4.80
CA ILE A 55 1.42 3.31 -3.70
C ILE A 55 1.35 1.78 -3.62
N ALA A 56 2.13 1.10 -4.48
CA ALA A 56 1.93 -0.33 -4.75
C ALA A 56 3.19 -1.21 -4.53
N GLY A 57 4.26 -0.69 -3.92
CA GLY A 57 5.46 -1.48 -3.66
C GLY A 57 6.18 -2.00 -4.92
N GLY A 58 5.89 -1.39 -6.08
CA GLY A 58 6.50 -1.70 -7.37
C GLY A 58 5.75 -2.72 -8.24
N THR A 59 4.57 -3.21 -7.81
CA THR A 59 3.73 -4.12 -8.62
C THR A 59 3.14 -3.44 -9.84
#